data_AF-J9GPR8-F1
#
_entry.id   AF-J9GPR8-F1
#
_cell.length_a   1.000
_cell.length_b   1.000
_cell.length_c   1.000
_cell.angle_alpha   90.00
_cell.angle_beta   90.00
_cell.angle_gamma   90.00
#
_symmetry.space_group_name_H-M   'P 1'
#
loop_
_entity.id
_entity.type
_entity.pdbx_description
1 polymer ?
#
loop_
_entity_poly.entity_id
_entity_poly.type
_entity_poly.pdbx_seq_one_letter_code
_entity_poly.pdbx_strand_id
1 'polypeptide(L)'
;YLYQQRINFALDYDDLILLTLKIFNENQETAKKWQQRFEYIMIDEFQDIDPLQYELMEISLKDHHNLFVVGDPDQTIYTWRGASVRFINEFDQHFVPCKTIFLNENYRSTPQILKVANTLISKNQNRIKKDLIPTLTSGAQVHAAHFTDPNLEAATLAKNILHLQQKGYRLKDIAVLYRAHYMSRPIEDALIEAKIPYVIYSGVPFFSRMEIKDTISYCRMLLYQDDLDFLRTINRPRRNIGKRRIAFLQDYAKEHEITLYQALKENLETDLFVSTQAKQYVKLIDQYPYQEKRISEIIEDILEQSGYEKMLRLEGSQERLDNLAEFKQAASEYEISWGEDTNLEGWLHHIALFSGIDG
;
A
#
# COMPACT_ATOMS: atom_id res chain seq x y z
N TYR A 1 24.16 -13.20 3.43
CA TYR A 1 23.33 -12.42 2.49
C TYR A 1 23.49 -12.89 1.05
N LEU A 2 24.60 -12.58 0.36
CA LEU A 2 24.87 -13.02 -1.04
C LEU A 2 24.85 -14.55 -1.25
N TYR A 3 25.15 -15.33 -0.19
CA TYR A 3 24.99 -16.79 -0.20
C TYR A 3 23.52 -17.22 -0.39
N GLN A 4 22.58 -16.52 0.24
CA GLN A 4 21.16 -16.84 0.20
C GLN A 4 20.55 -16.53 -1.18
N GLN A 5 20.94 -15.41 -1.80
CA GLN A 5 20.54 -15.06 -3.17
C GLN A 5 21.08 -16.03 -4.21
N ARG A 6 22.33 -16.47 -4.06
CA ARG A 6 22.92 -17.48 -4.94
C ARG A 6 22.21 -18.82 -4.88
N ILE A 7 21.66 -19.20 -3.73
CA ILE A 7 20.86 -20.43 -3.58
C ILE A 7 19.47 -20.26 -4.18
N ASN A 8 18.88 -19.08 -4.05
CA ASN A 8 17.51 -18.81 -4.50
C ASN A 8 17.41 -18.37 -5.98
N PHE A 9 18.52 -18.05 -6.64
CA PHE A 9 18.55 -17.46 -8.00
C PHE A 9 17.58 -16.28 -8.17
N ALA A 10 17.45 -15.46 -7.13
CA ALA A 10 16.53 -14.33 -7.08
C ALA A 10 17.21 -13.12 -6.45
N LEU A 11 16.84 -11.93 -6.92
CA LEU A 11 17.27 -10.62 -6.42
C LEU A 11 16.02 -9.81 -6.11
N ASP A 12 16.01 -9.10 -4.99
CA ASP A 12 15.05 -8.02 -4.76
C ASP A 12 15.57 -6.67 -5.31
N TYR A 13 14.84 -5.57 -5.05
CA TYR A 13 15.21 -4.26 -5.60
C TYR A 13 16.52 -3.71 -5.02
N ASP A 14 16.77 -3.90 -3.72
CA ASP A 14 17.99 -3.41 -3.07
C ASP A 14 19.20 -4.22 -3.54
N ASP A 15 18.98 -5.51 -3.82
CA ASP A 15 19.99 -6.41 -4.38
C ASP A 15 20.51 -5.98 -5.74
N LEU A 16 19.68 -5.34 -6.57
CA LEU A 16 20.12 -4.86 -7.88
C LEU A 16 21.25 -3.83 -7.74
N ILE A 17 21.14 -2.93 -6.76
CA ILE A 17 22.15 -1.90 -6.50
C ILE A 17 23.37 -2.53 -5.85
N LEU A 18 23.18 -3.31 -4.78
CA LEU A 18 24.26 -3.97 -4.05
C LEU A 18 25.10 -4.90 -4.93
N LEU A 19 24.44 -5.69 -5.78
CA LEU A 19 25.15 -6.60 -6.68
C LEU A 19 25.90 -5.84 -7.77
N THR A 20 25.33 -4.74 -8.28
CA THR A 20 26.02 -3.88 -9.25
C THR A 20 27.28 -3.25 -8.63
N LEU A 21 27.16 -2.67 -7.44
CA LEU A 21 28.29 -2.14 -6.67
C LEU A 21 29.37 -3.21 -6.47
N LYS A 22 28.96 -4.42 -6.06
CA LYS A 22 29.86 -5.54 -5.89
C LYS A 22 30.60 -5.89 -7.19
N ILE A 23 29.89 -6.02 -8.31
CA ILE A 23 30.48 -6.32 -9.62
C ILE A 23 31.49 -5.24 -10.01
N PHE A 24 31.16 -3.97 -9.82
CA PHE A 24 32.07 -2.88 -10.17
C PHE A 24 33.31 -2.84 -9.27
N ASN A 25 33.17 -3.17 -7.98
CA ASN A 25 34.28 -3.23 -7.05
C ASN A 25 35.20 -4.44 -7.31
N GLU A 26 34.64 -5.61 -7.62
CA GLU A 26 35.41 -6.85 -7.84
C GLU A 26 35.94 -6.99 -9.28
N ASN A 27 35.28 -6.40 -10.28
CA ASN A 27 35.66 -6.49 -11.69
C ASN A 27 35.83 -5.10 -12.32
N GLN A 28 37.07 -4.60 -12.25
CA GLN A 28 37.46 -3.29 -12.77
C GLN A 28 37.30 -3.16 -14.29
N GLU A 29 37.43 -4.25 -15.05
CA GLU A 29 37.21 -4.24 -16.50
C GLU A 29 35.74 -3.95 -16.82
N THR A 30 34.82 -4.56 -16.07
CA THR A 30 33.38 -4.32 -16.21
C THR A 30 33.02 -2.90 -15.78
N ALA A 31 33.54 -2.42 -14.65
CA ALA A 31 33.34 -1.03 -14.21
C ALA A 31 33.82 -0.04 -15.28
N LYS A 32 35.05 -0.21 -15.79
CA LYS A 32 35.64 0.65 -16.80
C LYS A 32 34.83 0.67 -18.10
N LYS A 33 34.34 -0.48 -18.55
CA LYS A 33 33.46 -0.59 -19.72
C LYS A 33 32.22 0.31 -19.59
N TRP A 34 31.61 0.36 -18.41
CA TRP A 34 30.44 1.20 -18.16
C TRP A 34 30.79 2.66 -17.95
N GLN A 35 31.84 2.96 -17.17
CA GLN A 35 32.34 4.32 -16.97
C GLN A 35 32.67 4.99 -18.31
N GLN A 36 33.33 4.28 -19.23
CA GLN A 36 33.63 4.78 -20.58
C GLN A 36 32.38 5.10 -21.40
N ARG A 37 31.28 4.37 -21.16
CA ARG A 37 30.00 4.57 -21.86
C ARG A 37 29.19 5.73 -21.28
N PHE A 38 29.34 6.00 -19.99
CA PHE A 38 28.63 7.07 -19.29
C PHE A 38 29.41 8.39 -19.35
N GLU A 39 29.46 8.96 -20.56
CA GLU A 39 30.14 10.23 -20.78
C GLU A 39 29.48 11.40 -20.04
N TYR A 40 28.15 11.37 -19.91
CA TYR A 40 27.35 12.33 -19.16
C TYR A 40 26.34 11.58 -18.29
N ILE A 41 26.29 11.91 -17.01
CA ILE A 41 25.33 11.35 -16.06
C ILE A 41 24.39 12.44 -15.59
N MET A 42 23.09 12.19 -15.73
CA MET A 42 22.03 13.07 -15.25
C MET A 42 21.21 12.33 -14.19
N ILE A 43 21.03 12.94 -13.03
CA ILE A 43 20.22 12.37 -11.95
C ILE A 43 19.15 13.38 -11.56
N ASP A 44 17.88 12.95 -11.63
CA ASP A 44 16.73 13.71 -11.16
C ASP A 44 16.34 13.25 -9.75
N GLU A 45 15.57 14.06 -9.03
CA GLU A 45 15.15 13.80 -7.64
C GLU A 45 16.31 13.45 -6.69
N PHE A 46 17.46 14.13 -6.86
CA PHE A 46 18.71 13.83 -6.15
C PHE A 46 18.61 13.94 -4.62
N GLN A 47 17.60 14.65 -4.09
CA GLN A 47 17.36 14.73 -2.65
C GLN A 47 16.92 13.39 -2.01
N ASP A 48 16.35 12.48 -2.80
CA ASP A 48 15.75 11.23 -2.31
C ASP A 48 16.65 10.01 -2.50
N ILE A 49 17.92 10.21 -2.88
CA ILE A 49 18.87 9.10 -3.03
C ILE A 49 19.41 8.61 -1.69
N ASP A 50 19.66 7.31 -1.61
CA ASP A 50 20.29 6.64 -0.48
C ASP A 50 21.83 6.52 -0.66
N PRO A 51 22.59 6.10 0.39
CA PRO A 51 24.04 5.97 0.31
C PRO A 51 24.55 4.97 -0.74
N LEU A 52 23.81 3.91 -1.04
CA LEU A 52 24.22 2.92 -2.03
C LEU A 52 24.06 3.48 -3.46
N GLN A 53 22.98 4.22 -3.70
CA GLN A 53 22.77 4.94 -4.96
C GLN A 53 23.84 6.02 -5.15
N TYR A 54 24.21 6.74 -4.09
CA TYR A 54 25.29 7.71 -4.11
C TYR A 54 26.64 7.04 -4.45
N GLU A 55 26.98 5.92 -3.82
CA GLU A 55 28.20 5.16 -4.13
C GLU A 55 28.21 4.69 -5.60
N LEU A 56 27.07 4.22 -6.11
CA LEU A 56 26.96 3.75 -7.49
C LEU A 56 27.20 4.89 -8.48
N MET A 57 26.66 6.08 -8.19
CA MET A 57 26.95 7.30 -8.94
C MET A 57 28.45 7.60 -8.93
N GLU A 58 29.10 7.63 -7.76
CA GLU A 58 30.53 7.94 -7.63
C GLU A 58 31.41 6.99 -8.44
N ILE A 59 31.13 5.67 -8.38
CA ILE A 59 31.85 4.68 -9.18
C ILE A 59 31.63 4.91 -10.68
N SER A 60 30.40 5.27 -11.08
CA SER A 60 30.07 5.47 -12.49
C SER A 60 30.75 6.70 -13.11
N LEU A 61 31.13 7.68 -12.29
CA LEU A 61 31.71 8.96 -12.72
C LEU A 61 33.23 8.95 -12.93
N LYS A 62 33.94 7.87 -12.56
CA LYS A 62 35.41 7.86 -12.45
C LYS A 62 36.20 8.18 -13.72
N ASP A 63 35.61 8.06 -14.91
CA ASP A 63 36.32 8.29 -16.19
C ASP A 63 36.08 9.71 -16.75
N HIS A 64 34.82 10.15 -16.81
CA HIS A 64 34.45 11.41 -17.47
C HIS A 64 34.09 12.56 -16.53
N HIS A 65 33.65 12.28 -15.30
CA HIS A 65 33.27 13.27 -14.28
C HIS A 65 32.16 14.27 -14.67
N ASN A 66 31.48 14.11 -15.81
CA ASN A 66 30.38 15.00 -16.21
C ASN A 66 29.07 14.61 -15.52
N LEU A 67 28.80 15.23 -14.37
CA LEU A 67 27.61 15.02 -13.57
C LEU A 67 26.68 16.24 -13.62
N PHE A 68 25.39 16.00 -13.85
CA PHE A 68 24.34 16.99 -13.72
C PHE A 68 23.24 16.44 -12.81
N VAL A 69 23.04 17.05 -11.64
CA VAL A 69 22.00 16.65 -10.69
C VAL A 69 20.90 17.70 -10.61
N VAL A 70 19.67 17.24 -10.46
CA VAL A 70 18.49 18.06 -10.20
C VAL A 70 17.83 17.52 -8.94
N GLY A 71 17.40 18.43 -8.07
CA GLY A 71 16.63 18.05 -6.90
C GLY A 71 16.21 19.26 -6.08
N ASP A 72 15.33 19.00 -5.13
CA ASP A 72 14.82 19.99 -4.20
C ASP A 72 14.98 19.47 -2.76
N PRO A 73 15.91 20.02 -1.97
CA PRO A 73 16.09 19.60 -0.58
C PRO A 73 14.80 19.71 0.26
N ASP A 74 13.93 20.67 -0.05
CA ASP A 74 12.66 20.89 0.65
C ASP A 74 11.59 19.81 0.32
N GLN A 75 11.84 18.96 -0.68
CA GLN A 75 10.95 17.88 -1.12
C GLN A 75 11.43 16.49 -0.68
N THR A 76 12.44 16.40 0.19
CA THR A 76 12.91 15.11 0.71
C THR A 76 11.84 14.44 1.58
N ILE A 77 11.27 13.34 1.10
CA ILE A 77 10.20 12.60 1.80
C ILE A 77 10.51 11.11 2.00
N TYR A 78 11.61 10.61 1.44
CA TYR A 78 12.02 9.20 1.55
C TYR A 78 13.10 8.92 2.62
N THR A 79 13.32 9.82 3.59
CA THR A 79 14.33 9.63 4.65
C THR A 79 14.15 8.33 5.44
N TRP A 80 12.89 7.89 5.63
CA TRP A 80 12.56 6.62 6.30
C TRP A 80 12.99 5.37 5.51
N ARG A 81 13.23 5.50 4.19
CA ARG A 81 13.83 4.45 3.33
C ARG A 81 15.35 4.54 3.25
N GLY A 82 15.97 5.49 3.95
CA GLY A 82 17.42 5.68 3.95
C GLY A 82 17.92 6.83 3.06
N ALA A 83 17.03 7.58 2.43
CA ALA A 83 17.41 8.77 1.65
C ALA A 83 18.11 9.82 2.54
N SER A 84 19.09 10.53 1.97
CA SER A 84 19.87 11.52 2.70
C SER A 84 19.94 12.85 1.95
N VAL A 85 19.18 13.84 2.44
CA VAL A 85 19.22 15.24 1.96
C VAL A 85 20.62 15.87 2.05
N ARG A 86 21.53 15.29 2.84
CA ARG A 86 22.91 15.79 2.93
C ARG A 86 23.62 15.76 1.58
N PHE A 87 23.37 14.75 0.76
CA PHE A 87 24.04 14.60 -0.53
C PHE A 87 23.81 15.78 -1.46
N ILE A 88 22.58 16.31 -1.50
CA ILE A 88 22.27 17.50 -2.30
C ILE A 88 22.74 18.79 -1.62
N ASN A 89 22.65 18.88 -0.29
CA ASN A 89 23.05 20.08 0.46
C ASN A 89 24.57 20.30 0.48
N GLU A 90 25.36 19.23 0.40
CA GLU A 90 26.83 19.25 0.48
C GLU A 90 27.47 19.01 -0.90
N PHE A 91 26.68 19.00 -1.98
CA PHE A 91 27.12 18.63 -3.32
C PHE A 91 28.27 19.48 -3.85
N ASP A 92 28.19 20.80 -3.66
CA ASP A 92 29.20 21.77 -4.10
C ASP A 92 30.53 21.67 -3.33
N GLN A 93 30.52 21.03 -2.16
CA GLN A 93 31.71 20.73 -1.36
C GLN A 93 32.40 19.45 -1.84
N HIS A 94 31.62 18.48 -2.32
CA HIS A 94 32.12 17.15 -2.73
C HIS A 94 32.54 17.10 -4.20
N PHE A 95 31.89 17.85 -5.09
CA PHE A 95 32.19 17.88 -6.51
C PHE A 95 32.74 19.25 -6.92
N VAL A 96 34.05 19.33 -7.17
CA VAL A 96 34.73 20.58 -7.55
C VAL A 96 35.45 20.41 -8.90
N PRO A 97 35.26 21.31 -9.87
CA PRO A 97 34.39 22.49 -9.84
C PRO A 97 32.89 22.14 -10.01
N CYS A 98 32.01 22.81 -9.27
CA CYS A 98 30.55 22.71 -9.42
C CYS A 98 29.94 24.06 -9.76
N LYS A 99 28.92 24.06 -10.63
CA LYS A 99 28.08 25.23 -10.94
C LYS A 99 26.67 24.98 -10.43
N THR A 100 26.28 25.66 -9.36
CA THR A 100 24.93 25.62 -8.81
C THR A 100 24.03 26.64 -9.50
N ILE A 101 22.84 26.21 -9.93
CA ILE A 101 21.81 27.07 -10.55
C ILE A 101 20.51 26.93 -9.77
N PHE A 102 19.98 28.05 -9.27
CA PHE A 102 18.69 28.07 -8.56
C PHE A 102 17.56 28.42 -9.53
N LEU A 103 16.55 27.56 -9.59
CA LEU A 103 15.32 27.77 -10.37
C LEU A 103 14.18 28.14 -9.41
N ASN A 104 14.08 29.43 -9.09
CA ASN A 104 13.09 29.92 -8.13
C ASN A 104 11.73 30.23 -8.78
N GLU A 105 11.67 30.35 -10.10
CA GLU A 105 10.42 30.62 -10.82
C GLU A 105 9.54 29.36 -10.90
N ASN A 106 8.32 29.45 -10.39
CA ASN A 106 7.34 28.38 -10.42
C ASN A 106 6.30 28.61 -11.51
N TYR A 107 6.28 27.69 -12.47
CA TYR A 107 5.40 27.69 -13.63
C TYR A 107 4.13 26.84 -13.46
N ARG A 108 3.99 26.14 -12.32
CA ARG A 108 2.92 25.17 -12.08
C ARG A 108 1.74 25.76 -11.33
N SER A 109 2.03 26.58 -10.32
CA SER A 109 1.07 26.91 -9.27
C SER A 109 0.81 28.42 -9.19
N THR A 110 -0.40 28.78 -8.79
CA THR A 110 -0.82 30.18 -8.67
C THR A 110 -0.16 30.86 -7.46
N PRO A 111 -0.10 32.20 -7.42
CA PRO A 111 0.44 32.93 -6.27
C PRO A 111 -0.20 32.53 -4.92
N GLN A 112 -1.49 32.19 -4.91
CA GLN A 112 -2.23 31.78 -3.71
C GLN A 112 -1.72 30.45 -3.14
N ILE A 113 -1.50 29.45 -4.01
CA ILE A 113 -0.95 28.15 -3.63
C ILE A 113 0.51 28.31 -3.18
N LEU A 114 1.31 29.07 -3.93
CA LEU A 114 2.71 29.32 -3.58
C LEU A 114 2.86 30.01 -2.24
N LYS A 115 1.99 30.96 -1.92
CA LYS A 115 2.00 31.64 -0.63
C LYS A 115 1.83 30.65 0.53
N VAL A 116 0.92 29.68 0.40
CA VAL A 116 0.73 28.63 1.41
C VAL A 116 1.99 27.76 1.52
N ALA A 117 2.52 27.30 0.39
CA ALA A 117 3.73 26.46 0.35
C ALA A 117 4.94 27.17 0.99
N ASN A 118 5.27 28.39 0.53
CA ASN A 118 6.39 29.19 1.06
C ASN A 118 6.21 29.48 2.57
N THR A 119 4.98 29.80 3.00
CA THR A 119 4.70 30.05 4.43
C THR A 119 4.93 28.79 5.27
N LEU A 120 4.47 27.63 4.80
CA LEU A 120 4.67 26.35 5.49
C LEU A 120 6.17 25.99 5.58
N ILE A 121 6.87 26.02 4.44
CA ILE A 121 8.29 25.61 4.40
C ILE A 121 9.22 26.57 5.12
N SER A 122 8.81 27.84 5.33
CA SER A 122 9.58 28.81 6.13
C SER A 122 9.77 28.41 7.59
N LYS A 123 8.96 27.45 8.10
CA LYS A 123 9.05 26.95 9.47
C LYS A 123 10.17 25.92 9.66
N ASN A 124 10.72 25.36 8.59
CA ASN A 124 11.83 24.41 8.67
C ASN A 124 13.15 25.13 8.96
N GLN A 125 13.95 24.61 9.89
CA GLN A 125 15.19 25.25 10.34
C GLN A 125 16.41 24.88 9.48
N ASN A 126 16.54 23.60 9.09
CA ASN A 126 17.70 23.08 8.37
C ASN A 126 17.41 22.97 6.87
N ARG A 127 17.39 24.11 6.17
CA ARG A 127 17.15 24.18 4.72
C ARG A 127 18.00 25.23 4.03
N ILE A 128 18.20 25.05 2.73
CA ILE A 128 18.70 26.10 1.85
C ILE A 128 17.57 27.13 1.68
N LYS A 129 17.83 28.38 2.10
CA LYS A 129 16.82 29.44 2.00
C LYS A 129 16.55 29.79 0.55
N LYS A 130 15.36 29.44 0.08
CA LYS A 130 14.81 29.84 -1.22
C LYS A 130 13.31 30.05 -1.10
N ASP A 131 12.80 31.00 -1.87
CA ASP A 131 11.38 31.24 -2.05
C ASP A 131 11.01 30.98 -3.51
N LEU A 132 9.88 30.28 -3.71
CA LEU A 132 9.33 30.08 -5.04
C LEU A 132 8.54 31.33 -5.47
N ILE A 133 8.80 31.80 -6.68
CA ILE A 133 8.22 33.00 -7.29
C ILE A 133 7.20 32.58 -8.34
N PRO A 134 5.92 32.95 -8.21
CA PRO A 134 4.90 32.55 -9.19
C PRO A 134 5.09 33.26 -10.52
N THR A 135 4.96 32.53 -11.62
CA THR A 135 4.90 33.11 -12.99
C THR A 135 3.47 33.19 -13.53
N LEU A 136 2.54 32.44 -12.94
CA LEU A 136 1.13 32.46 -13.29
C LEU A 136 0.39 33.68 -12.69
N THR A 137 -0.69 34.09 -13.35
CA THR A 137 -1.61 35.08 -12.80
C THR A 137 -2.35 34.56 -11.58
N SER A 138 -2.87 35.47 -10.76
CA SER A 138 -3.73 35.15 -9.63
C SER A 138 -4.86 34.18 -10.00
N GLY A 139 -5.05 33.15 -9.18
CA GLY A 139 -6.13 32.18 -9.33
C GLY A 139 -7.10 32.16 -8.14
N ALA A 140 -7.80 31.04 -7.98
CA ALA A 140 -8.70 30.80 -6.86
C ALA A 140 -7.94 30.79 -5.52
N GLN A 141 -8.65 31.12 -4.44
CA GLN A 141 -8.11 31.03 -3.09
C GLN A 141 -7.96 29.56 -2.66
N VAL A 142 -6.97 29.30 -1.81
CA VAL A 142 -6.82 28.00 -1.16
C VAL A 142 -7.89 27.91 -0.06
N HIS A 143 -8.72 26.88 -0.13
CA HIS A 143 -9.76 26.61 0.86
C HIS A 143 -9.27 25.57 1.86
N ALA A 144 -9.54 25.81 3.14
CA ALA A 144 -9.33 24.85 4.21
C ALA A 144 -10.67 24.64 4.93
N ALA A 145 -11.02 23.39 5.19
CA ALA A 145 -12.19 23.00 5.95
C ALA A 145 -11.77 21.96 6.99
N HIS A 146 -12.40 22.01 8.16
CA HIS A 146 -12.15 21.07 9.24
C HIS A 146 -13.43 20.28 9.50
N PHE A 147 -13.32 18.97 9.50
CA PHE A 147 -14.41 18.04 9.75
C PHE A 147 -14.07 17.20 10.97
N THR A 148 -15.08 16.90 11.78
CA THR A 148 -14.95 15.98 12.91
C THR A 148 -15.28 14.54 12.52
N ASP A 149 -15.93 14.35 11.38
CA ASP A 149 -16.36 13.06 10.84
C ASP A 149 -15.72 12.84 9.46
N PRO A 150 -14.89 11.79 9.28
CA PRO A 150 -14.28 11.44 8.00
C PRO A 150 -15.30 11.17 6.88
N ASN A 151 -16.48 10.62 7.21
CA ASN A 151 -17.51 10.34 6.22
C ASN A 151 -18.14 11.64 5.70
N LEU A 152 -18.34 12.63 6.58
CA LEU A 152 -18.79 13.96 6.18
C LEU A 152 -17.75 14.70 5.33
N GLU A 153 -16.46 14.56 5.66
CA GLU A 153 -15.36 15.08 4.84
C GLU A 153 -15.40 14.49 3.43
N ALA A 154 -15.46 13.16 3.33
CA ALA A 154 -15.48 12.45 2.06
C ALA A 154 -16.73 12.79 1.22
N ALA A 155 -17.92 12.84 1.83
CA ALA A 155 -19.15 13.25 1.14
C ALA A 155 -19.07 14.70 0.64
N THR A 156 -18.47 15.60 1.42
CA THR A 156 -18.25 16.99 1.02
C THR A 156 -17.24 17.09 -0.13
N LEU A 157 -16.18 16.28 -0.09
CA LEU A 157 -15.22 16.15 -1.18
C LEU A 157 -15.90 15.68 -2.48
N ALA A 158 -16.71 14.63 -2.44
CA ALA A 158 -17.45 14.14 -3.61
C ALA A 158 -18.37 15.22 -4.20
N LYS A 159 -19.11 15.96 -3.36
CA LYS A 159 -19.93 17.11 -3.78
C LYS A 159 -19.11 18.20 -4.45
N ASN A 160 -17.93 18.52 -3.91
CA ASN A 160 -17.03 19.51 -4.50
C ASN A 160 -16.49 19.07 -5.87
N ILE A 161 -16.18 17.79 -6.03
CA ILE A 161 -15.77 17.22 -7.34
C ILE A 161 -16.89 17.37 -8.37
N LEU A 162 -18.12 17.01 -8.02
CA LEU A 162 -19.27 17.17 -8.92
C LEU A 162 -19.51 18.65 -9.28
N HIS A 163 -19.36 19.56 -8.32
CA HIS A 163 -19.46 21.00 -8.58
C HIS A 163 -18.38 21.50 -9.55
N LEU A 164 -17.14 21.01 -9.41
CA LEU A 164 -16.07 21.32 -10.37
C LEU A 164 -16.37 20.74 -11.75
N GLN A 165 -16.93 19.54 -11.82
CA GLN A 165 -17.35 18.93 -13.08
C GLN A 165 -18.44 19.76 -13.76
N GLN A 166 -19.43 20.26 -13.01
CA GLN A 166 -20.47 21.17 -13.52
C GLN A 166 -19.88 22.49 -14.05
N LYS A 167 -18.75 22.94 -13.51
CA LYS A 167 -17.99 24.11 -14.01
C LYS A 167 -17.11 23.80 -15.23
N GLY A 168 -17.12 22.56 -15.73
CA GLY A 168 -16.42 22.14 -16.95
C GLY A 168 -15.02 21.54 -16.73
N TYR A 169 -14.61 21.33 -15.47
CA TYR A 169 -13.35 20.61 -15.20
C TYR A 169 -13.51 19.11 -15.49
N ARG A 170 -12.48 18.48 -16.05
CA ARG A 170 -12.49 17.03 -16.29
C ARG A 170 -12.05 16.32 -15.01
N LEU A 171 -12.63 15.14 -14.73
CA LEU A 171 -12.27 14.37 -13.54
C LEU A 171 -10.78 14.02 -13.47
N LYS A 172 -10.14 13.78 -14.63
CA LYS A 172 -8.68 13.53 -14.71
C LYS A 172 -7.80 14.72 -14.31
N ASP A 173 -8.37 15.93 -14.22
CA ASP A 173 -7.65 17.13 -13.79
C ASP A 173 -7.74 17.32 -12.25
N ILE A 174 -8.43 16.41 -11.54
CA ILE A 174 -8.62 16.44 -10.09
C ILE A 174 -7.82 15.29 -9.47
N ALA A 175 -7.00 15.61 -8.46
CA ALA A 175 -6.27 14.63 -7.66
C ALA A 175 -6.65 14.79 -6.18
N VAL A 176 -6.85 13.66 -5.50
CA VAL A 176 -7.06 13.60 -4.04
C VAL A 176 -5.82 12.96 -3.43
N LEU A 177 -5.16 13.70 -2.54
CA LEU A 177 -3.95 13.26 -1.86
C LEU A 177 -4.25 13.02 -0.39
N TYR A 178 -3.81 11.88 0.13
CA TYR A 178 -3.99 11.48 1.53
C TYR A 178 -2.68 10.94 2.10
N ARG A 179 -2.56 10.95 3.44
CA ARG A 179 -1.29 10.62 4.13
C ARG A 179 -0.98 9.13 4.15
N ALA A 180 -2.01 8.29 4.23
CA ALA A 180 -1.88 6.84 4.37
C ALA A 180 -3.04 6.11 3.67
N HIS A 181 -2.77 4.91 3.14
CA HIS A 181 -3.74 4.17 2.34
C HIS A 181 -4.98 3.71 3.11
N TYR A 182 -4.94 3.56 4.44
CA TYR A 182 -6.14 3.24 5.21
C TYR A 182 -7.17 4.40 5.18
N MET A 183 -6.72 5.64 4.97
CA MET A 183 -7.61 6.81 4.87
C MET A 183 -8.40 6.86 3.55
N SER A 184 -8.12 5.98 2.59
CA SER A 184 -8.80 6.00 1.29
C SER A 184 -10.24 5.50 1.36
N ARG A 185 -10.59 4.63 2.32
CA ARG A 185 -11.91 3.98 2.37
C ARG A 185 -13.08 4.98 2.36
N PRO A 186 -13.20 5.95 3.30
CA PRO A 186 -14.33 6.87 3.29
C PRO A 186 -14.44 7.67 1.98
N ILE A 187 -13.29 8.00 1.38
CA ILE A 187 -13.21 8.71 0.10
C ILE A 187 -13.70 7.82 -1.03
N GLU A 188 -13.23 6.57 -1.11
CA GLU A 188 -13.67 5.58 -2.10
C GLU A 188 -15.19 5.36 -2.01
N ASP A 189 -15.72 5.17 -0.80
CA ASP A 189 -17.15 4.95 -0.55
C ASP A 189 -17.99 6.14 -1.05
N ALA A 190 -17.60 7.37 -0.70
CA ALA A 190 -18.30 8.57 -1.13
C ALA A 190 -18.24 8.79 -2.66
N LEU A 191 -17.13 8.43 -3.31
CA LEU A 191 -17.00 8.51 -4.77
C LEU A 191 -17.87 7.45 -5.47
N ILE A 192 -17.92 6.23 -4.93
CA ILE A 192 -18.77 5.14 -5.45
C ILE A 192 -20.24 5.50 -5.32
N GLU A 193 -20.68 5.97 -4.16
CA GLU A 193 -22.07 6.40 -3.92
C GLU A 193 -22.47 7.54 -4.88
N ALA A 194 -21.57 8.50 -5.07
CA ALA A 194 -21.76 9.61 -6.01
C ALA A 194 -21.60 9.23 -7.50
N LYS A 195 -21.29 7.95 -7.80
CA LYS A 195 -21.02 7.43 -9.15
C LYS A 195 -19.90 8.17 -9.88
N ILE A 196 -18.88 8.60 -9.15
CA ILE A 196 -17.71 9.31 -9.68
C ILE A 196 -16.62 8.27 -9.98
N PRO A 197 -16.20 8.09 -11.25
CA PRO A 197 -15.10 7.19 -11.57
C PRO A 197 -13.78 7.72 -11.01
N TYR A 198 -13.00 6.84 -10.39
CA TYR A 198 -11.71 7.17 -9.78
C TYR A 198 -10.65 6.12 -10.09
N VAL A 199 -9.39 6.50 -9.90
CA VAL A 199 -8.22 5.62 -10.01
C VAL A 199 -7.33 5.86 -8.80
N ILE A 200 -6.90 4.78 -8.16
CA ILE A 200 -5.88 4.83 -7.10
C ILE A 200 -4.52 4.62 -7.74
N TYR A 201 -3.63 5.60 -7.56
CA TYR A 201 -2.22 5.49 -7.95
C TYR A 201 -1.42 4.91 -6.78
N SER A 202 -0.54 3.95 -7.09
CA SER A 202 0.38 3.31 -6.13
C SER A 202 -0.28 2.52 -4.98
N GLY A 203 -1.42 1.88 -5.23
CA GLY A 203 -2.08 1.02 -4.25
C GLY A 203 -3.13 0.12 -4.89
N VAL A 204 -3.67 -0.80 -4.09
CA VAL A 204 -4.80 -1.64 -4.46
C VAL A 204 -6.07 -1.04 -3.84
N PRO A 205 -7.22 -0.98 -4.57
CA PRO A 205 -8.49 -0.53 -3.99
C PRO A 205 -8.77 -1.21 -2.65
N PHE A 206 -9.38 -0.51 -1.71
CA PHE A 206 -9.47 -0.97 -0.32
C PHE A 206 -9.99 -2.41 -0.19
N PHE A 207 -11.15 -2.71 -0.80
CA PHE A 207 -11.76 -4.04 -0.78
C PHE A 207 -11.02 -5.10 -1.62
N SER A 208 -10.03 -4.68 -2.41
CA SER A 208 -9.16 -5.58 -3.18
C SER A 208 -7.87 -5.97 -2.46
N ARG A 209 -7.55 -5.35 -1.32
CA ARG A 209 -6.37 -5.66 -0.51
C ARG A 209 -6.43 -7.08 0.04
N MET A 210 -5.28 -7.73 0.20
CA MET A 210 -5.21 -9.16 0.55
C MET A 210 -5.84 -9.46 1.91
N GLU A 211 -5.51 -8.66 2.92
CA GLU A 211 -6.02 -8.76 4.28
C GLU A 211 -7.52 -8.50 4.38
N ILE A 212 -8.05 -7.60 3.54
CA ILE A 212 -9.48 -7.35 3.45
C ILE A 212 -10.18 -8.55 2.81
N LYS A 213 -9.67 -9.05 1.69
CA LYS A 213 -10.20 -10.26 1.05
C LYS A 213 -10.09 -11.50 1.95
N ASP A 214 -9.01 -11.66 2.70
CA ASP A 214 -8.86 -12.77 3.67
C ASP A 214 -9.93 -12.67 4.77
N THR A 215 -10.17 -11.47 5.31
CA THR A 215 -11.24 -11.22 6.28
C THR A 215 -12.63 -11.52 5.71
N ILE A 216 -12.92 -11.04 4.50
CA ILE A 216 -14.18 -11.31 3.79
C ILE A 216 -14.39 -12.81 3.62
N SER A 217 -13.37 -13.55 3.18
CA SER A 217 -13.46 -15.00 3.03
C SER A 217 -13.67 -15.72 4.36
N TYR A 218 -13.09 -15.25 5.47
CA TYR A 218 -13.40 -15.79 6.79
C TYR A 218 -14.87 -15.60 7.16
N CYS A 219 -15.42 -14.41 6.93
CA CYS A 219 -16.85 -14.14 7.14
C CYS A 219 -17.73 -15.01 6.24
N ARG A 220 -17.38 -15.16 4.96
CA ARG A 220 -18.09 -16.02 3.99
C ARG A 220 -18.03 -17.50 4.36
N MET A 221 -16.92 -17.99 4.93
CA MET A 221 -16.82 -19.35 5.45
C MET A 221 -17.85 -19.65 6.55
N LEU A 222 -18.29 -18.66 7.32
CA LEU A 222 -19.35 -18.85 8.33
C LEU A 222 -20.74 -19.07 7.70
N LEU A 223 -20.95 -18.59 6.46
CA LEU A 223 -22.25 -18.65 5.77
C LEU A 223 -22.32 -19.76 4.72
N TYR A 224 -21.34 -19.80 3.83
CA TYR A 224 -21.43 -20.56 2.58
C TYR A 224 -20.53 -21.80 2.54
N GLN A 225 -19.42 -21.78 3.29
CA GLN A 225 -18.46 -22.89 3.35
C GLN A 225 -17.97 -23.37 1.97
N ASP A 226 -17.81 -22.44 1.02
CA ASP A 226 -17.42 -22.74 -0.35
C ASP A 226 -15.91 -23.02 -0.52
N ASP A 227 -15.55 -23.66 -1.63
CA ASP A 227 -14.18 -24.10 -1.89
C ASP A 227 -13.20 -22.95 -2.13
N LEU A 228 -13.67 -21.81 -2.66
CA LEU A 228 -12.80 -20.66 -2.96
C LEU A 228 -12.36 -19.99 -1.67
N ASP A 229 -13.32 -19.70 -0.77
CA ASP A 229 -13.04 -19.12 0.54
C ASP A 229 -12.29 -20.09 1.45
N PHE A 230 -12.59 -21.39 1.36
CA PHE A 230 -11.86 -22.43 2.08
C PHE A 230 -10.38 -22.44 1.70
N LEU A 231 -10.07 -22.50 0.40
CA LEU A 231 -8.68 -22.52 -0.08
C LEU A 231 -7.90 -21.26 0.32
N ARG A 232 -8.59 -20.12 0.42
CA ARG A 232 -7.98 -18.85 0.85
C ARG A 232 -7.65 -18.83 2.34
N THR A 233 -8.54 -19.36 3.18
CA THR A 233 -8.49 -19.18 4.64
C THR A 233 -7.82 -20.35 5.37
N ILE A 234 -7.90 -21.58 4.85
CA ILE A 234 -7.49 -22.80 5.55
C ILE A 234 -6.05 -22.79 6.07
N ASN A 235 -5.13 -22.18 5.31
CA ASN A 235 -3.70 -22.12 5.66
C ASN A 235 -3.18 -20.68 5.84
N ARG A 236 -4.08 -19.73 6.12
CA ARG A 236 -3.76 -18.34 6.49
C ARG A 236 -4.51 -17.92 7.75
N PRO A 237 -3.90 -17.96 8.94
CA PRO A 237 -2.49 -18.24 9.21
C PRO A 237 -2.06 -19.69 8.95
N ARG A 238 -0.74 -19.93 8.92
CA ARG A 238 -0.19 -21.26 8.60
C ARG A 238 -0.68 -22.31 9.59
N ARG A 239 -1.40 -23.31 9.08
CA ARG A 239 -1.95 -24.46 9.84
C ARG A 239 -1.28 -25.77 9.52
N ASN A 240 -0.13 -25.74 8.85
CA ASN A 240 0.55 -26.93 8.30
C ASN A 240 -0.29 -27.63 7.21
N ILE A 241 -1.07 -26.91 6.42
CA ILE A 241 -1.88 -27.48 5.33
C ILE A 241 -1.23 -27.14 3.99
N GLY A 242 -0.26 -27.97 3.60
CA GLY A 242 0.50 -27.81 2.36
C GLY A 242 -0.15 -28.49 1.14
N LYS A 243 0.49 -28.37 -0.03
CA LYS A 243 -0.01 -28.87 -1.32
C LYS A 243 -0.46 -30.33 -1.29
N ARG A 244 0.28 -31.23 -0.63
CA ARG A 244 -0.08 -32.65 -0.52
C ARG A 244 -1.43 -32.87 0.18
N ARG A 245 -1.70 -32.10 1.24
CA ARG A 245 -2.95 -32.20 2.00
C ARG A 245 -4.12 -31.63 1.20
N ILE A 246 -3.90 -30.51 0.51
CA ILE A 246 -4.91 -29.93 -0.37
C ILE A 246 -5.24 -30.87 -1.53
N ALA A 247 -4.25 -31.47 -2.18
CA ALA A 247 -4.48 -32.44 -3.26
C ALA A 247 -5.30 -33.64 -2.78
N PHE A 248 -4.98 -34.18 -1.60
CA PHE A 248 -5.78 -35.24 -0.99
C PHE A 248 -7.25 -34.82 -0.77
N LEU A 249 -7.50 -33.61 -0.26
CA LEU A 249 -8.87 -33.11 -0.09
C LEU A 249 -9.59 -32.94 -1.42
N GLN A 250 -8.89 -32.49 -2.47
CA GLN A 250 -9.46 -32.35 -3.82
C GLN A 250 -9.85 -33.71 -4.41
N ASP A 251 -9.00 -34.71 -4.27
CA ASP A 251 -9.28 -36.06 -4.75
C ASP A 251 -10.45 -36.68 -3.97
N TYR A 252 -10.45 -36.57 -2.64
CA TYR A 252 -11.52 -37.08 -1.78
C TYR A 252 -12.86 -36.38 -2.05
N ALA A 253 -12.85 -35.05 -2.12
CA ALA A 253 -14.03 -34.23 -2.41
C ALA A 253 -14.65 -34.60 -3.77
N LYS A 254 -13.80 -34.83 -4.78
CA LYS A 254 -14.24 -35.25 -6.11
C LYS A 254 -14.83 -36.66 -6.11
N GLU A 255 -14.23 -37.59 -5.38
CA GLU A 255 -14.72 -38.97 -5.28
C GLU A 255 -16.08 -39.05 -4.57
N HIS A 256 -16.29 -38.20 -3.57
CA HIS A 256 -17.49 -38.22 -2.73
C HIS A 256 -18.54 -37.16 -3.10
N GLU A 257 -18.27 -36.35 -4.13
CA GLU A 257 -19.12 -35.24 -4.60
C GLU A 257 -19.50 -34.25 -3.48
N ILE A 258 -18.52 -33.90 -2.64
CA ILE A 258 -18.67 -32.97 -1.52
C ILE A 258 -17.72 -31.76 -1.65
N THR A 259 -17.91 -30.73 -0.84
CA THR A 259 -16.99 -29.58 -0.79
C THR A 259 -15.66 -29.96 -0.12
N LEU A 260 -14.61 -29.18 -0.39
CA LEU A 260 -13.30 -29.34 0.25
C LEU A 260 -13.38 -29.17 1.78
N TYR A 261 -14.25 -28.28 2.25
CA TYR A 261 -14.48 -28.10 3.68
C TYR A 261 -15.08 -29.36 4.31
N GLN A 262 -16.06 -29.98 3.65
CA GLN A 262 -16.66 -31.22 4.15
C GLN A 262 -15.70 -32.40 4.06
N ALA A 263 -14.90 -32.49 2.98
CA ALA A 263 -13.82 -33.46 2.88
C ALA A 263 -12.81 -33.32 4.04
N LEU A 264 -12.50 -32.09 4.47
CA LEU A 264 -11.64 -31.87 5.63
C LEU A 264 -12.30 -32.40 6.91
N LYS A 265 -13.58 -32.09 7.13
CA LYS A 265 -14.35 -32.54 8.31
C LYS A 265 -14.35 -34.05 8.47
N GLU A 266 -14.57 -34.77 7.38
CA GLU A 266 -14.59 -36.24 7.37
C GLU A 266 -13.21 -36.86 7.60
N ASN A 267 -12.13 -36.13 7.30
CA ASN A 267 -10.76 -36.62 7.40
C ASN A 267 -9.94 -36.03 8.56
N LEU A 268 -10.57 -35.27 9.48
CA LEU A 268 -9.89 -34.58 10.59
C LEU A 268 -9.08 -35.50 11.51
N GLU A 269 -9.54 -36.74 11.70
CA GLU A 269 -8.94 -37.72 12.61
C GLU A 269 -7.88 -38.60 11.94
N THR A 270 -7.62 -38.41 10.65
CA THR A 270 -6.59 -39.17 9.92
C THR A 270 -5.19 -38.70 10.31
N ASP A 271 -4.19 -39.59 10.17
CA ASP A 271 -2.77 -39.27 10.40
C ASP A 271 -2.30 -38.06 9.57
N LEU A 272 -2.95 -37.82 8.43
CA LEU A 272 -2.64 -36.71 7.54
C LEU A 272 -2.97 -35.36 8.19
N PHE A 273 -4.07 -35.25 8.94
CA PHE A 273 -4.58 -33.99 9.50
C PHE A 273 -4.43 -33.86 11.02
N VAL A 274 -4.27 -34.95 11.77
CA VAL A 274 -4.17 -34.90 13.24
C VAL A 274 -3.03 -34.03 13.76
N SER A 275 -1.93 -33.94 13.00
CA SER A 275 -0.74 -33.11 13.32
C SER A 275 -0.85 -31.65 12.86
N THR A 276 -2.00 -31.24 12.33
CA THR A 276 -2.26 -29.89 11.81
C THR A 276 -3.19 -29.10 12.75
N GLN A 277 -3.38 -27.82 12.46
CA GLN A 277 -4.38 -27.00 13.16
C GLN A 277 -5.78 -27.08 12.49
N ALA A 278 -6.04 -28.07 11.63
CA ALA A 278 -7.32 -28.23 10.95
C ALA A 278 -8.50 -28.35 11.91
N LYS A 279 -8.34 -29.08 13.03
CA LYS A 279 -9.40 -29.22 14.05
C LYS A 279 -9.80 -27.89 14.66
N GLN A 280 -8.83 -27.00 14.93
CA GLN A 280 -9.10 -25.66 15.45
C GLN A 280 -9.82 -24.79 14.43
N TYR A 281 -9.44 -24.90 13.15
CA TYR A 281 -10.10 -24.21 12.05
C TYR A 281 -11.56 -24.64 11.89
N VAL A 282 -11.82 -25.95 11.81
CA VAL A 282 -13.20 -26.47 11.73
C VAL A 282 -14.02 -26.08 12.95
N LYS A 283 -13.43 -26.13 14.15
CA LYS A 283 -14.10 -25.68 15.37
C LYS A 283 -14.51 -24.21 15.28
N LEU A 284 -13.62 -23.34 14.79
CA LEU A 284 -13.91 -21.93 14.60
C LEU A 284 -15.06 -21.72 13.62
N ILE A 285 -15.06 -22.39 12.47
CA ILE A 285 -16.08 -22.18 11.44
C ILE A 285 -17.45 -22.78 11.84
N ASP A 286 -17.48 -23.98 12.45
CA ASP A 286 -18.75 -24.67 12.77
C ASP A 286 -19.38 -24.23 14.10
N GLN A 287 -18.59 -23.78 15.08
CA GLN A 287 -19.09 -23.53 16.44
C GLN A 287 -19.17 -22.05 16.81
N TYR A 288 -18.73 -21.14 15.94
CA TYR A 288 -18.76 -19.73 16.22
C TYR A 288 -20.19 -19.16 16.07
N PRO A 289 -20.79 -18.58 17.14
CA PRO A 289 -22.19 -18.19 17.17
C PRO A 289 -22.41 -16.82 16.51
N TYR A 290 -22.13 -16.72 15.20
CA TYR A 290 -22.19 -15.45 14.47
C TYR A 290 -23.59 -14.84 14.38
N GLN A 291 -24.65 -15.64 14.54
CA GLN A 291 -26.04 -15.16 14.45
C GLN A 291 -26.46 -14.28 15.65
N GLU A 292 -25.76 -14.39 16.78
CA GLU A 292 -26.09 -13.67 18.02
C GLU A 292 -25.18 -12.45 18.25
N LYS A 293 -24.32 -12.13 17.29
CA LYS A 293 -23.26 -11.12 17.43
C LYS A 293 -23.38 -10.03 16.39
N ARG A 294 -22.83 -8.87 16.74
CA ARG A 294 -22.67 -7.76 15.79
C ARG A 294 -21.61 -8.11 14.75
N ILE A 295 -21.74 -7.62 13.54
CA ILE A 295 -20.78 -7.80 12.44
C ILE A 295 -19.37 -7.36 12.85
N SER A 296 -19.24 -6.23 13.52
CA SER A 296 -17.98 -5.71 14.05
C SER A 296 -17.32 -6.70 15.03
N GLU A 297 -18.11 -7.27 15.94
CA GLU A 297 -17.67 -8.31 16.89
C GLU A 297 -17.32 -9.62 16.17
N ILE A 298 -18.08 -10.01 15.15
CA ILE A 298 -17.81 -11.20 14.31
C ILE A 298 -16.43 -11.08 13.65
N ILE A 299 -16.15 -9.92 13.04
CA ILE A 299 -14.89 -9.67 12.37
C ILE A 299 -13.73 -9.68 13.37
N GLU A 300 -13.88 -9.02 14.52
CA GLU A 300 -12.86 -8.99 15.56
C GLU A 300 -12.54 -10.40 16.08
N ASP A 301 -13.56 -11.13 16.51
CA ASP A 301 -13.40 -12.48 17.06
C ASP A 301 -12.81 -13.45 16.05
N ILE A 302 -13.26 -13.44 14.78
CA ILE A 302 -12.78 -14.40 13.79
C ILE A 302 -11.31 -14.13 13.45
N LEU A 303 -10.89 -12.86 13.39
CA LEU A 303 -9.51 -12.50 13.13
C LEU A 303 -8.59 -12.81 14.31
N GLU A 304 -9.08 -12.68 15.55
CA GLU A 304 -8.35 -13.06 16.75
C GLU A 304 -8.26 -14.58 16.90
N GLN A 305 -9.39 -15.29 16.90
CA GLN A 305 -9.47 -16.74 17.13
C GLN A 305 -8.83 -17.55 16.01
N SER A 306 -8.88 -17.07 14.75
CA SER A 306 -8.17 -17.70 13.64
C SER A 306 -6.65 -17.56 13.77
N GLY A 307 -6.16 -16.58 14.56
CA GLY A 307 -4.76 -16.20 14.68
C GLY A 307 -4.26 -15.26 13.58
N TYR A 308 -5.17 -14.70 12.75
CA TYR A 308 -4.81 -13.88 11.60
C TYR A 308 -4.17 -12.54 12.01
N GLU A 309 -4.77 -11.80 12.96
CA GLU A 309 -4.17 -10.56 13.47
C GLU A 309 -2.80 -10.82 14.12
N LYS A 310 -2.68 -11.93 14.87
CA LYS A 310 -1.41 -12.32 15.49
C LYS A 310 -0.33 -12.59 14.44
N MET A 311 -0.67 -13.25 13.33
CA MET A 311 0.25 -13.48 12.22
C MET A 311 0.74 -12.15 11.63
N LEU A 312 -0.16 -11.20 11.36
CA LEU A 312 0.21 -9.90 10.80
C LEU A 312 1.09 -9.07 11.76
N ARG A 313 0.82 -9.13 13.07
CA ARG A 313 1.68 -8.50 14.09
C ARG A 313 3.09 -9.09 14.09
N LEU A 314 3.21 -10.42 13.98
CA LEU A 314 4.51 -11.10 13.92
C LEU A 314 5.27 -10.81 12.62
N GLU A 315 4.56 -10.56 11.52
CA GLU A 315 5.12 -10.10 10.24
C GLU A 315 5.53 -8.62 10.25
N GLY A 316 5.22 -7.86 11.30
CA GLY A 316 5.51 -6.42 11.38
C GLY A 316 4.71 -5.57 10.39
N SER A 317 3.59 -6.09 9.87
CA SER A 317 2.80 -5.45 8.81
C SER A 317 1.79 -4.45 9.38
N GLN A 318 2.27 -3.31 9.90
CA GLN A 318 1.41 -2.28 10.52
C GLN A 318 0.31 -1.78 9.57
N GLU A 319 0.65 -1.53 8.30
CA GLU A 319 -0.32 -1.06 7.29
C GLU A 319 -1.51 -2.00 7.13
N ARG A 320 -1.28 -3.32 7.15
CA ARG A 320 -2.36 -4.31 7.04
C ARG A 320 -3.24 -4.32 8.30
N LEU A 321 -2.64 -4.11 9.48
CA LEU A 321 -3.39 -3.99 10.72
C LEU A 321 -4.27 -2.74 10.73
N ASP A 322 -3.76 -1.62 10.21
CA ASP A 322 -4.52 -0.38 10.05
C ASP A 322 -5.70 -0.59 9.08
N ASN A 323 -5.49 -1.33 7.98
CA ASN A 323 -6.56 -1.69 7.04
C ASN A 323 -7.65 -2.56 7.70
N LEU A 324 -7.27 -3.54 8.54
CA LEU A 324 -8.23 -4.36 9.28
C LEU A 324 -9.01 -3.55 10.33
N ALA A 325 -8.35 -2.60 11.00
CA ALA A 325 -9.03 -1.69 11.92
C ALA A 325 -10.07 -0.83 11.18
N GLU A 326 -9.71 -0.31 10.00
CA GLU A 326 -10.61 0.45 9.15
C GLU A 326 -11.80 -0.41 8.66
N PHE A 327 -11.56 -1.69 8.34
CA PHE A 327 -12.64 -2.61 7.95
C PHE A 327 -13.60 -2.94 9.11
N LYS A 328 -13.09 -3.06 10.34
CA LYS A 328 -13.92 -3.20 11.55
C LYS A 328 -14.75 -1.96 11.81
N GLN A 329 -14.15 -0.77 11.63
CA GLN A 329 -14.86 0.50 11.75
C GLN A 329 -15.99 0.61 10.72
N ALA A 330 -15.75 0.18 9.47
CA ALA A 330 -16.76 0.14 8.42
C ALA A 330 -17.98 -0.71 8.80
N ALA A 331 -17.75 -1.89 9.38
CA ALA A 331 -18.83 -2.76 9.86
C ALA A 331 -19.64 -2.09 10.99
N SER A 332 -18.97 -1.41 11.93
CA SER A 332 -19.66 -0.68 13.00
C SER A 332 -20.50 0.48 12.47
N GLU A 333 -20.01 1.21 11.47
CA GLU A 333 -20.77 2.30 10.81
C GLU A 333 -22.01 1.77 10.07
N TYR A 334 -21.89 0.61 9.43
CA TYR A 334 -23.01 -0.06 8.80
C TYR A 334 -24.09 -0.48 9.81
N GLU A 335 -23.70 -1.05 10.95
CA GLU A 335 -24.62 -1.40 12.04
C GLU A 335 -25.40 -0.18 12.56
N ILE A 336 -24.69 0.94 12.76
CA ILE A 336 -25.29 2.17 13.27
C ILE A 336 -26.29 2.75 12.25
N SER A 337 -25.98 2.68 10.96
CA SER A 337 -26.78 3.29 9.91
C SER A 337 -28.02 2.47 9.52
N TRP A 338 -27.98 1.13 9.63
CA TRP A 338 -29.06 0.24 9.18
C TRP A 338 -29.88 -0.40 10.33
N GLY A 339 -29.44 -0.31 11.59
CA GLY A 339 -30.23 -0.71 12.76
C GLY A 339 -30.26 -2.21 13.08
N GLU A 340 -31.27 -2.66 13.83
CA GLU A 340 -31.37 -4.03 14.40
C GLU A 340 -31.55 -5.15 13.36
N ASP A 341 -31.93 -4.84 12.11
CA ASP A 341 -32.09 -5.82 11.03
C ASP A 341 -30.77 -6.13 10.28
N THR A 342 -29.63 -5.67 10.82
CA THR A 342 -28.32 -5.92 10.22
C THR A 342 -27.81 -7.32 10.56
N ASN A 343 -27.38 -8.07 9.53
CA ASN A 343 -26.77 -9.38 9.69
C ASN A 343 -25.53 -9.52 8.78
N LEU A 344 -24.74 -10.56 9.02
CA LEU A 344 -23.49 -10.81 8.29
C LEU A 344 -23.70 -10.94 6.78
N GLU A 345 -24.79 -11.58 6.36
CA GLU A 345 -25.11 -11.76 4.93
C GLU A 345 -25.41 -10.41 4.25
N GLY A 346 -26.22 -9.55 4.89
CA GLY A 346 -26.52 -8.21 4.40
C GLY A 346 -25.27 -7.33 4.29
N TRP A 347 -24.37 -7.41 5.26
CA TRP A 347 -23.06 -6.74 5.18
C TRP A 347 -22.21 -7.25 4.02
N LEU A 348 -22.13 -8.56 3.84
CA LEU A 348 -21.37 -9.16 2.72
C LEU A 348 -21.95 -8.77 1.36
N HIS A 349 -23.26 -8.66 1.22
CA HIS A 349 -23.89 -8.12 0.02
C HIS A 349 -23.61 -6.62 -0.18
N HIS A 350 -23.60 -5.84 0.90
CA HIS A 350 -23.28 -4.43 0.84
C HIS A 350 -21.85 -4.21 0.33
N ILE A 351 -20.84 -4.89 0.90
CA ILE A 351 -19.44 -4.78 0.47
C ILE A 351 -19.20 -5.32 -0.95
N ALA A 352 -20.01 -6.27 -1.43
CA ALA A 352 -19.92 -6.81 -2.78
C ALA A 352 -20.09 -5.72 -3.85
N LEU A 353 -20.94 -4.72 -3.56
CA LEU A 353 -21.18 -3.56 -4.44
C LEU A 353 -19.93 -2.70 -4.65
N PHE A 354 -19.02 -2.67 -3.67
CA PHE A 354 -17.80 -1.87 -3.71
C PHE A 354 -16.58 -2.64 -4.25
N SER A 355 -16.65 -3.97 -4.21
CA SER A 355 -15.51 -4.85 -4.52
C SER A 355 -15.51 -5.34 -5.97
N GLY A 356 -16.57 -5.10 -6.74
CA GLY A 356 -16.69 -5.56 -8.13
C GLY A 356 -16.57 -7.07 -8.27
N ILE A 357 -16.97 -7.83 -7.24
CA ILE A 357 -16.85 -9.31 -7.16
C ILE A 357 -17.97 -10.04 -7.94
N ASP A 358 -18.58 -9.41 -8.95
CA ASP A 358 -19.35 -10.14 -9.95
C ASP A 358 -18.46 -10.36 -11.18
N GLY A 359 -17.73 -11.48 -11.17
CA GLY A 359 -16.87 -11.94 -12.27
C GLY A 359 -15.98 -13.12 -11.90
#